data_AF-K2S463-F1
#
_entry.id   AF-K2S463-F1
#
_cell.length_a   1.000
_cell.length_b   1.000
_cell.length_c   1.000
_cell.angle_alpha   90.00
_cell.angle_beta   90.00
_cell.angle_gamma   90.00
#
_symmetry.space_group_name_H-M   'P 1'
#
loop_
_entity.id
_entity.type
_entity.pdbx_description
1 polymer ?
#
loop_
_entity_poly.entity_id
_entity_poly.type
_entity_poly.pdbx_seq_one_letter_code
_entity_poly.pdbx_strand_id
1 'polypeptide(L)'
;MKTFGWRPVAAASKQVYEELKEVHPILADIACFQSAHINHLTPRTLDIQASQRRMKEDGLAVKERIEGPPLRNCPILLRQTSFLALEEPISFPERCGALTEGSHKARFGEIEERGAAVTSKGRELYERLMAEAMEKISLPRDTHDAGEQDRILSQVFAQYPDTWEALRKERLVYFMYRCGKGSEVQRVPPGLSREDLLARGVLEAVPITYEDFLPLSAAGIFQSNLGKRRDSSMDVHAAFFDKLGLEKALGCAVKDLDQVYAEGQEASLRSCSRALGIDEEFLLSS
;
A
#
# COMPACT_ATOMS: atom_id res chain seq x y z
N MET A 1 -15.40 -15.57 12.47
CA MET A 1 -16.14 -15.17 11.25
C MET A 1 -17.45 -14.41 11.49
N LYS A 2 -18.19 -14.61 12.60
CA LYS A 2 -19.48 -13.89 12.83
C LYS A 2 -19.40 -12.36 12.90
N THR A 3 -18.24 -11.81 13.25
CA THR A 3 -17.97 -10.36 13.35
C THR A 3 -17.85 -9.68 12.00
N PHE A 4 -17.29 -10.37 11.00
CA PHE A 4 -16.97 -9.82 9.67
C PHE A 4 -17.91 -10.30 8.57
N GLY A 5 -18.82 -11.22 8.88
CA GLY A 5 -19.81 -11.73 7.94
C GLY A 5 -20.86 -10.66 7.63
N TRP A 6 -21.22 -10.55 6.36
CA TRP A 6 -22.29 -9.67 5.92
C TRP A 6 -23.62 -10.03 6.55
N ARG A 7 -24.38 -8.98 6.90
CA ARG A 7 -25.74 -9.11 7.43
C ARG A 7 -26.66 -8.26 6.58
N PRO A 8 -27.64 -8.85 5.89
CA PRO A 8 -28.51 -8.12 4.98
C PRO A 8 -29.53 -7.23 5.70
N VAL A 9 -29.65 -7.33 7.02
CA VAL A 9 -30.55 -6.48 7.83
C VAL A 9 -29.73 -5.39 8.52
N ALA A 10 -30.06 -4.13 8.23
CA ALA A 10 -29.44 -2.97 8.84
C ALA A 10 -29.75 -2.87 10.34
N ALA A 11 -28.87 -2.22 11.09
CA ALA A 11 -29.08 -1.83 12.49
C ALA A 11 -29.92 -0.55 12.63
N ALA A 12 -30.01 0.25 11.56
CA ALA A 12 -30.70 1.54 11.53
C ALA A 12 -31.91 1.51 10.58
N SER A 13 -32.84 2.47 10.75
CA SER A 13 -33.93 2.66 9.79
C SER A 13 -33.39 3.22 8.47
N LYS A 14 -34.19 3.08 7.39
CA LYS A 14 -33.85 3.62 6.07
C LYS A 14 -33.58 5.13 6.10
N GLN A 15 -34.40 5.87 6.84
CA GLN A 15 -34.24 7.32 7.02
C GLN A 15 -32.87 7.67 7.63
N VAL A 16 -32.48 7.02 8.72
CA VAL A 16 -31.18 7.28 9.37
C VAL A 16 -30.03 6.92 8.44
N TYR A 17 -30.13 5.82 7.72
CA TYR A 17 -29.13 5.43 6.73
C TYR A 17 -28.98 6.47 5.61
N GLU A 18 -30.10 6.99 5.08
CA GLU A 18 -30.08 8.04 4.06
C GLU A 18 -29.48 9.35 4.60
N GLU A 19 -29.87 9.78 5.81
CA GLU A 19 -29.31 10.96 6.47
C GLU A 19 -27.78 10.86 6.65
N LEU A 20 -27.28 9.73 7.16
CA LEU A 20 -25.83 9.53 7.33
C LEU A 20 -25.10 9.41 6.00
N LYS A 21 -25.72 8.78 4.99
CA LYS A 21 -25.14 8.63 3.65
C LYS A 21 -24.99 9.97 2.93
N GLU A 22 -25.95 10.89 3.11
CA GLU A 22 -25.87 12.25 2.55
C GLU A 22 -24.73 13.09 3.17
N VAL A 23 -24.41 12.83 4.44
CA VAL A 23 -23.22 13.40 5.10
C VAL A 23 -21.95 12.76 4.53
N HIS A 24 -21.82 11.44 4.67
CA HIS A 24 -20.71 10.68 4.10
C HIS A 24 -21.04 9.18 4.03
N PRO A 25 -20.92 8.50 2.87
CA PRO A 25 -21.24 7.08 2.73
C PRO A 25 -20.51 6.12 3.68
N ILE A 26 -19.25 6.39 4.05
CA ILE A 26 -18.56 5.63 5.12
C ILE A 26 -19.33 5.65 6.45
N LEU A 27 -19.92 6.79 6.84
CA LEU A 27 -20.64 6.88 8.11
C LEU A 27 -21.84 5.95 8.10
N ALA A 28 -22.56 5.88 6.99
CA ALA A 28 -23.65 4.93 6.82
C ALA A 28 -23.13 3.47 6.82
N ASP A 29 -22.02 3.17 6.14
CA ASP A 29 -21.38 1.85 6.11
C ASP A 29 -20.93 1.36 7.51
N ILE A 30 -20.42 2.26 8.35
CA ILE A 30 -19.94 1.91 9.69
C ILE A 30 -21.10 1.87 10.70
N ALA A 31 -21.97 2.89 10.72
CA ALA A 31 -22.94 3.08 11.81
C ALA A 31 -24.27 2.34 11.60
N CYS A 32 -24.64 2.01 10.35
CA CYS A 32 -25.94 1.42 10.06
C CYS A 32 -25.94 -0.11 10.00
N PHE A 33 -24.82 -0.79 10.20
CA PHE A 33 -24.71 -2.24 10.09
C PHE A 33 -24.42 -2.91 11.42
N GLN A 34 -24.84 -4.17 11.55
CA GLN A 34 -24.72 -4.96 12.78
C GLN A 34 -23.36 -5.67 12.93
N SER A 35 -22.47 -5.47 11.97
CA SER A 35 -21.18 -6.15 11.86
C SER A 35 -20.15 -5.20 11.26
N ALA A 36 -18.87 -5.45 11.57
CA ALA A 36 -17.77 -4.85 10.83
C ALA A 36 -17.52 -5.69 9.58
N HIS A 37 -18.43 -5.66 8.61
CA HIS A 37 -18.31 -6.52 7.43
C HIS A 37 -17.03 -6.22 6.64
N ILE A 38 -16.56 -7.22 5.91
CA ILE A 38 -15.40 -7.09 5.03
C ILE A 38 -15.72 -6.05 3.95
N ASN A 39 -14.95 -4.97 3.90
CA ASN A 39 -15.03 -4.00 2.81
C ASN A 39 -14.47 -4.60 1.50
N HIS A 40 -13.26 -5.16 1.57
CA HIS A 40 -12.62 -5.90 0.50
C HIS A 40 -11.61 -6.92 1.06
N LEU A 41 -11.22 -7.90 0.24
CA LEU A 41 -10.09 -8.78 0.45
C LEU A 41 -9.17 -8.68 -0.76
N THR A 42 -7.94 -8.22 -0.53
CA THR A 42 -6.99 -7.91 -1.60
C THR A 42 -6.00 -9.07 -1.76
N PRO A 43 -6.05 -9.86 -2.85
CA PRO A 43 -4.99 -10.83 -3.15
C PRO A 43 -3.74 -10.12 -3.67
N ARG A 44 -2.58 -10.72 -3.38
CA ARG A 44 -1.29 -10.31 -3.94
C ARG A 44 -1.08 -10.91 -5.33
N THR A 45 -0.71 -10.08 -6.30
CA THR A 45 -0.23 -10.48 -7.63
C THR A 45 1.25 -10.14 -7.80
N LEU A 46 1.91 -10.84 -8.75
CA LEU A 46 3.28 -10.56 -9.17
C LEU A 46 3.36 -9.62 -10.38
N ASP A 47 2.24 -9.45 -11.11
CA ASP A 47 2.13 -8.53 -12.23
C ASP A 47 0.72 -7.91 -12.23
N ILE A 48 0.63 -6.70 -11.69
CA ILE A 48 -0.65 -5.98 -11.62
C ILE A 48 -1.13 -5.51 -13.00
N GLN A 49 -0.25 -5.28 -13.97
CA GLN A 49 -0.67 -4.89 -15.31
C GLN A 49 -1.32 -6.04 -16.06
N ALA A 50 -0.72 -7.24 -15.98
CA ALA A 50 -1.33 -8.45 -16.53
C ALA A 50 -2.69 -8.74 -15.87
N SER A 51 -2.77 -8.56 -14.55
CA SER A 51 -4.02 -8.72 -13.81
C SER A 51 -5.08 -7.70 -14.25
N GLN A 52 -4.71 -6.43 -14.39
CA GLN A 52 -5.63 -5.37 -14.85
C GLN A 52 -6.14 -5.62 -16.28
N ARG A 53 -5.26 -6.03 -17.21
CA ARG A 53 -5.66 -6.40 -18.58
C ARG A 53 -6.66 -7.54 -18.56
N ARG A 54 -6.37 -8.61 -17.81
CA ARG A 54 -7.26 -9.77 -17.74
C ARG A 54 -8.62 -9.43 -17.11
N MET A 55 -8.64 -8.63 -16.05
CA MET A 55 -9.90 -8.17 -15.45
C MET A 55 -10.75 -7.36 -16.45
N LYS A 56 -10.13 -6.52 -17.30
CA LYS A 56 -10.83 -5.79 -18.37
C LYS A 56 -11.37 -6.74 -19.45
N GLU A 57 -10.59 -7.73 -19.86
CA GLU A 57 -10.99 -8.77 -20.83
C GLU A 57 -12.18 -9.61 -20.31
N ASP A 58 -12.20 -9.90 -19.01
CA ASP A 58 -13.28 -10.63 -18.34
C ASP A 58 -14.52 -9.73 -18.06
N GLY A 59 -14.50 -8.45 -18.49
CA GLY A 59 -15.64 -7.53 -18.40
C GLY A 59 -15.84 -6.89 -17.03
N LEU A 60 -14.85 -6.96 -16.13
CA LEU A 60 -14.93 -6.27 -14.84
C LEU A 60 -14.79 -4.75 -15.02
N ALA A 61 -15.58 -3.99 -14.25
CA ALA A 61 -15.49 -2.54 -14.22
C ALA A 61 -14.29 -2.08 -13.36
N VAL A 62 -13.08 -2.28 -13.90
CA VAL A 62 -11.82 -1.90 -13.26
C VAL A 62 -11.54 -0.41 -13.45
N LYS A 63 -10.99 0.24 -12.43
CA LYS A 63 -10.45 1.60 -12.57
C LYS A 63 -9.35 1.63 -13.63
N GLU A 64 -9.32 2.71 -14.39
CA GLU A 64 -8.30 2.92 -15.42
C GLU A 64 -6.91 3.04 -14.81
N ARG A 65 -6.80 3.74 -13.68
CA ARG A 65 -5.54 4.05 -13.00
C ARG A 65 -5.13 2.98 -11.99
N ILE A 66 -3.84 2.65 -12.00
CA ILE A 66 -3.15 1.92 -10.94
C ILE A 66 -2.55 2.95 -9.98
N GLU A 67 -2.85 2.83 -8.69
CA GLU A 67 -2.28 3.65 -7.62
C GLU A 67 -0.88 3.15 -7.24
N GLY A 68 -0.01 4.06 -6.80
CA GLY A 68 1.36 3.76 -6.41
C GLY A 68 2.41 4.22 -7.44
N PRO A 69 3.66 3.76 -7.33
CA PRO A 69 4.71 4.06 -8.31
C PRO A 69 4.38 3.46 -9.69
N PRO A 70 5.04 3.94 -10.76
CA PRO A 70 4.92 3.32 -12.07
C PRO A 70 5.54 1.91 -12.08
N LEU A 71 5.45 1.21 -13.21
CA LEU A 71 6.13 -0.07 -13.40
C LEU A 71 7.65 0.12 -13.28
N ARG A 72 8.32 -0.81 -12.59
CA ARG A 72 9.75 -0.76 -12.26
C ARG A 72 10.37 -2.15 -12.29
N ASN A 73 11.66 -2.25 -12.61
CA ASN A 73 12.40 -3.51 -12.50
C ASN A 73 12.62 -3.89 -11.03
N CYS A 74 12.78 -2.89 -10.16
CA CYS A 74 12.83 -3.03 -8.72
C CYS A 74 11.56 -2.37 -8.12
N PRO A 75 10.44 -3.11 -8.01
CA PRO A 75 9.22 -2.58 -7.43
C PRO A 75 9.47 -2.08 -6.00
N ILE A 76 8.91 -0.91 -5.67
CA ILE A 76 8.95 -0.32 -4.34
C ILE A 76 7.52 -0.13 -3.84
N LEU A 77 7.33 -0.17 -2.52
CA LEU A 77 6.02 0.00 -1.88
C LEU A 77 5.02 -1.03 -2.39
N LEU A 78 3.84 -0.58 -2.80
CA LEU A 78 2.87 -1.38 -3.48
C LEU A 78 2.24 -0.60 -4.62
N ARG A 79 1.69 -1.34 -5.57
CA ARG A 79 0.83 -0.85 -6.63
C ARG A 79 -0.52 -1.54 -6.50
N GLN A 80 -1.61 -0.82 -6.71
CA GLN A 80 -2.94 -1.40 -6.52
C GLN A 80 -4.00 -0.80 -7.45
N THR A 81 -5.05 -1.54 -7.70
CA THR A 81 -6.23 -1.05 -8.43
C THR A 81 -7.47 -1.75 -7.92
N SER A 82 -8.63 -1.12 -8.13
CA SER A 82 -9.92 -1.64 -7.68
C SER A 82 -10.92 -1.74 -8.81
N PHE A 83 -11.94 -2.56 -8.59
CA PHE A 83 -13.04 -2.80 -9.52
C PHE A 83 -14.36 -2.91 -8.76
N LEU A 84 -15.47 -2.59 -9.43
CA LEU A 84 -16.79 -2.81 -8.84
C LEU A 84 -17.06 -4.31 -8.78
N ALA A 85 -17.26 -4.86 -7.58
CA ALA A 85 -17.50 -6.28 -7.40
C ALA A 85 -19.00 -6.59 -7.37
N LEU A 86 -19.76 -6.03 -6.40
CA LEU A 86 -21.16 -6.39 -6.18
C LEU A 86 -21.97 -5.24 -5.55
N GLU A 87 -23.21 -5.05 -6.03
CA GLU A 87 -24.25 -4.35 -5.27
C GLU A 87 -25.01 -5.37 -4.42
N GLU A 88 -25.20 -5.08 -3.13
CA GLU A 88 -25.89 -5.99 -2.22
C GLU A 88 -27.24 -5.43 -1.75
N PRO A 89 -28.28 -6.28 -1.71
CA PRO A 89 -29.56 -5.88 -1.16
C PRO A 89 -29.45 -5.67 0.36
N ILE A 90 -30.11 -4.63 0.87
CA ILE A 90 -30.27 -4.35 2.30
C ILE A 90 -31.75 -4.30 2.65
N SER A 91 -32.11 -4.86 3.80
CA SER A 91 -33.39 -4.70 4.46
C SER A 91 -33.26 -3.76 5.66
N PHE A 92 -34.13 -2.76 5.74
CA PHE A 92 -34.19 -1.81 6.85
C PHE A 92 -35.35 -2.15 7.79
N PRO A 93 -35.10 -2.27 9.11
CA PRO A 93 -36.17 -2.47 10.09
C PRO A 93 -37.07 -1.24 10.21
N GLU A 94 -38.38 -1.47 10.24
CA GLU A 94 -39.40 -0.47 10.55
C GLU A 94 -39.94 -0.61 11.98
N ARG A 95 -40.55 0.45 12.50
CA ARG A 95 -41.16 0.46 13.84
C ARG A 95 -42.29 -0.57 14.00
N CYS A 96 -42.97 -0.92 12.92
CA CYS A 96 -44.04 -1.91 12.89
C CYS A 96 -43.54 -3.37 12.81
N GLY A 97 -42.22 -3.59 12.77
CA GLY A 97 -41.61 -4.91 12.60
C GLY A 97 -41.50 -5.39 11.14
N ALA A 98 -41.98 -4.59 10.18
CA ALA A 98 -41.75 -4.85 8.76
C ALA A 98 -40.31 -4.54 8.34
N LEU A 99 -39.89 -5.08 7.20
CA LEU A 99 -38.62 -4.80 6.55
C LEU A 99 -38.86 -4.07 5.24
N THR A 100 -38.18 -2.94 5.05
CA THR A 100 -38.21 -2.20 3.78
C THR A 100 -36.93 -2.42 3.01
N GLU A 101 -37.07 -2.76 1.73
CA GLU A 101 -35.94 -3.03 0.85
C GLU A 101 -35.20 -1.74 0.44
N GLY A 102 -33.89 -1.90 0.23
CA GLY A 102 -33.00 -0.95 -0.41
C GLY A 102 -31.73 -1.63 -0.90
N SER A 103 -30.75 -0.86 -1.35
CA SER A 103 -29.48 -1.39 -1.86
C SER A 103 -28.27 -0.65 -1.29
N HIS A 104 -27.18 -1.41 -1.13
CA HIS A 104 -25.86 -0.88 -0.81
C HIS A 104 -24.91 -1.06 -1.99
N LYS A 105 -24.21 0.02 -2.33
CA LYS A 105 -23.00 -0.05 -3.13
C LYS A 105 -21.82 -0.20 -2.16
N ALA A 106 -21.56 -1.44 -1.74
CA ALA A 106 -20.60 -1.69 -0.67
C ALA A 106 -19.28 -2.29 -1.16
N ARG A 107 -19.34 -3.20 -2.13
CA ARG A 107 -18.22 -4.12 -2.34
C ARG A 107 -17.45 -3.78 -3.60
N PHE A 108 -16.24 -3.29 -3.35
CA PHE A 108 -15.21 -3.18 -4.35
C PHE A 108 -14.26 -4.36 -4.17
N GLY A 109 -13.82 -4.92 -5.29
CA GLY A 109 -12.66 -5.79 -5.28
C GLY A 109 -11.42 -4.94 -5.44
N GLU A 110 -10.31 -5.42 -4.89
CA GLU A 110 -9.01 -4.79 -5.03
C GLU A 110 -7.98 -5.87 -5.35
N ILE A 111 -6.88 -5.48 -5.99
CA ILE A 111 -5.72 -6.31 -6.23
C ILE A 111 -4.45 -5.48 -6.03
N GLU A 112 -3.42 -6.09 -5.45
CA GLU A 112 -2.17 -5.39 -5.13
C GLU A 112 -0.93 -6.17 -5.57
N GLU A 113 0.11 -5.43 -5.95
CA GLU A 113 1.46 -5.90 -6.21
C GLU A 113 2.39 -5.26 -5.18
N ARG A 114 3.04 -6.09 -4.35
CA ARG A 114 3.93 -5.64 -3.28
C ARG A 114 5.40 -5.72 -3.71
N GLY A 115 6.05 -4.56 -3.69
CA GLY A 115 7.48 -4.37 -3.88
C GLY A 115 8.24 -4.26 -2.56
N ALA A 116 9.37 -3.56 -2.61
CA ALA A 116 10.28 -3.43 -1.48
C ALA A 116 9.90 -2.31 -0.49
N ALA A 117 10.12 -2.56 0.79
CA ALA A 117 9.96 -1.59 1.86
C ALA A 117 11.03 -0.49 1.73
N VAL A 118 10.60 0.76 1.66
CA VAL A 118 11.52 1.92 1.54
C VAL A 118 11.90 2.45 2.91
N THR A 119 13.10 3.02 3.02
CA THR A 119 13.52 3.80 4.20
C THR A 119 12.82 5.16 4.23
N SER A 120 12.95 5.91 5.33
CA SER A 120 12.45 7.30 5.40
C SER A 120 13.02 8.17 4.26
N LYS A 121 14.32 8.01 3.92
CA LYS A 121 14.94 8.67 2.77
C LYS A 121 14.30 8.23 1.43
N GLY A 122 14.04 6.94 1.28
CA GLY A 122 13.36 6.40 0.09
C GLY A 122 11.91 6.86 -0.03
N ARG A 123 11.23 7.07 1.11
CA ARG A 123 9.88 7.62 1.22
C ARG A 123 9.85 9.09 0.79
N GLU A 124 10.73 9.92 1.33
CA GLU A 124 10.85 11.34 0.97
C GLU A 124 11.09 11.52 -0.53
N LEU A 125 11.98 10.71 -1.11
CA LEU A 125 12.22 10.69 -2.56
C LEU A 125 10.95 10.31 -3.32
N TYR A 126 10.25 9.25 -2.90
CA TYR A 126 9.00 8.82 -3.51
C TYR A 126 7.94 9.92 -3.49
N GLU A 127 7.72 10.55 -2.33
CA GLU A 127 6.70 11.59 -2.13
C GLU A 127 6.99 12.82 -2.97
N ARG A 128 8.26 13.27 -3.01
CA ARG A 128 8.67 14.39 -3.87
C ARG A 128 8.41 14.11 -5.35
N LEU A 129 8.80 12.93 -5.84
CA LEU A 129 8.59 12.55 -7.25
C LEU A 129 7.11 12.36 -7.57
N MET A 130 6.32 11.85 -6.63
CA MET A 130 4.88 11.73 -6.80
C MET A 130 4.21 13.11 -6.87
N ALA A 131 4.58 14.04 -6.00
CA ALA A 131 4.09 15.42 -6.04
C ALA A 131 4.45 16.11 -7.36
N GLU A 132 5.70 15.99 -7.81
CA GLU A 132 6.16 16.54 -9.10
C GLU A 132 5.38 15.94 -10.29
N ALA A 133 5.14 14.61 -10.26
CA ALA A 133 4.37 13.95 -11.30
C ALA A 133 2.90 14.41 -11.31
N MET A 134 2.27 14.54 -10.14
CA MET A 134 0.88 15.01 -10.03
C MET A 134 0.73 16.47 -10.47
N GLU A 135 1.69 17.35 -10.15
CA GLU A 135 1.72 18.73 -10.62
C GLU A 135 1.78 18.77 -12.16
N LYS A 136 2.69 17.98 -12.77
CA LYS A 136 2.80 17.88 -14.23
C LYS A 136 1.53 17.32 -14.87
N ILE A 137 0.91 16.29 -14.28
CA ILE A 137 -0.33 15.69 -14.79
C ILE A 137 -1.50 16.69 -14.74
N SER A 138 -1.51 17.61 -13.78
CA SER A 138 -2.60 18.59 -13.58
C SER A 138 -2.56 19.77 -14.54
N LEU A 139 -1.46 19.97 -15.29
CA LEU A 139 -1.32 21.06 -16.24
C LEU A 139 -2.31 20.88 -17.42
N PRO A 140 -3.00 21.95 -17.87
CA PRO A 140 -3.90 21.89 -19.03
C PRO A 140 -3.15 21.50 -20.31
N ARG A 141 -3.72 20.56 -21.08
CA ARG A 141 -3.12 20.08 -22.34
C ARG A 141 -4.19 19.85 -23.40
N ASP A 142 -3.81 20.08 -24.66
CA ASP A 142 -4.69 19.99 -25.83
C ASP A 142 -5.04 18.54 -26.23
N THR A 143 -4.34 17.55 -25.68
CA THR A 143 -4.52 16.12 -26.00
C THR A 143 -4.71 15.30 -24.74
N HIS A 144 -5.79 14.52 -24.70
CA HIS A 144 -6.02 13.51 -23.66
C HIS A 144 -5.65 12.14 -24.23
N ASP A 145 -4.36 11.77 -24.18
CA ASP A 145 -3.93 10.40 -24.47
C ASP A 145 -4.08 9.55 -23.19
N ALA A 146 -4.80 8.42 -23.31
CA ALA A 146 -5.09 7.50 -22.20
C ALA A 146 -3.82 6.94 -21.51
N GLY A 147 -2.65 7.01 -22.17
CA GLY A 147 -1.36 6.60 -21.59
C GLY A 147 -0.44 7.75 -21.15
N GLU A 148 -0.85 9.01 -21.29
CA GLU A 148 0.06 10.15 -21.03
C GLU A 148 0.44 10.27 -19.55
N GLN A 149 -0.52 10.06 -18.64
CA GLN A 149 -0.27 10.12 -17.21
C GLN A 149 0.79 9.10 -16.77
N ASP A 150 0.69 7.86 -17.27
CA ASP A 150 1.66 6.80 -16.99
C ASP A 150 3.05 7.14 -17.56
N ARG A 151 3.11 7.80 -18.73
CA ARG A 151 4.38 8.28 -19.30
C ARG A 151 5.00 9.39 -18.44
N ILE A 152 4.23 10.40 -18.03
CA ILE A 152 4.71 11.48 -17.16
C ILE A 152 5.21 10.89 -15.84
N LEU A 153 4.43 10.00 -15.23
CA LEU A 153 4.80 9.34 -13.99
C LEU A 153 6.12 8.56 -14.16
N SER A 154 6.25 7.77 -15.23
CA SER A 154 7.47 7.01 -15.54
C SER A 154 8.68 7.92 -15.79
N GLN A 155 8.50 9.04 -16.50
CA GLN A 155 9.57 10.01 -16.76
C GLN A 155 10.08 10.67 -15.47
N VAL A 156 9.17 11.08 -14.59
CA VAL A 156 9.56 11.68 -13.30
C VAL A 156 10.25 10.65 -12.41
N PHE A 157 9.71 9.42 -12.35
CA PHE A 157 10.28 8.32 -11.56
C PHE A 157 11.57 7.71 -12.12
N ALA A 158 12.04 8.14 -13.30
CA ALA A 158 13.38 7.82 -13.77
C ALA A 158 14.47 8.39 -12.83
N GLN A 159 14.14 9.40 -12.02
CA GLN A 159 14.99 9.93 -10.95
C GLN A 159 15.13 8.96 -9.75
N TYR A 160 14.26 7.96 -9.62
CA TYR A 160 14.34 6.95 -8.57
C TYR A 160 15.19 5.77 -9.09
N PRO A 161 16.31 5.39 -8.44
CA PRO A 161 17.17 4.30 -8.92
C PRO A 161 16.43 2.97 -9.08
N ASP A 162 16.61 2.27 -10.21
CA ASP A 162 15.86 1.05 -10.54
C ASP A 162 16.72 -0.22 -10.62
N THR A 163 17.82 -0.24 -9.86
CA THR A 163 18.64 -1.43 -9.62
C THR A 163 18.80 -1.67 -8.12
N TRP A 164 18.76 -2.94 -7.70
CA TRP A 164 18.92 -3.28 -6.28
C TRP A 164 20.24 -2.77 -5.68
N GLU A 165 21.30 -2.75 -6.48
CA GLU A 165 22.60 -2.22 -6.05
C GLU A 165 22.54 -0.72 -5.74
N ALA A 166 21.98 0.10 -6.64
CA ALA A 166 21.87 1.53 -6.45
C ALA A 166 20.92 1.87 -5.27
N LEU A 167 19.77 1.19 -5.21
CA LEU A 167 18.80 1.34 -4.12
C LEU A 167 19.42 1.06 -2.75
N ARG A 168 20.28 0.05 -2.66
CA ARG A 168 20.99 -0.32 -1.43
C ARG A 168 22.09 0.68 -1.09
N LYS A 169 22.95 1.05 -2.05
CA LYS A 169 24.04 2.02 -1.86
C LYS A 169 23.52 3.39 -1.42
N GLU A 170 22.41 3.83 -2.00
CA GLU A 170 21.76 5.09 -1.64
C GLU A 170 20.87 4.99 -0.39
N ARG A 171 20.74 3.80 0.21
CA ARG A 171 19.95 3.50 1.41
C ARG A 171 18.47 3.91 1.24
N LEU A 172 17.89 3.62 0.08
CA LEU A 172 16.50 3.95 -0.26
C LEU A 172 15.51 2.82 0.12
N VAL A 173 16.00 1.59 0.25
CA VAL A 173 15.20 0.39 0.50
C VAL A 173 15.86 -0.46 1.59
N TYR A 174 15.06 -1.12 2.40
CA TYR A 174 15.53 -2.10 3.39
C TYR A 174 15.83 -3.45 2.74
N PHE A 175 16.92 -4.08 3.17
CA PHE A 175 17.36 -5.39 2.69
C PHE A 175 17.50 -6.36 3.86
N MET A 176 17.08 -7.60 3.63
CA MET A 176 17.45 -8.74 4.45
C MET A 176 18.71 -9.36 3.87
N TYR A 177 19.73 -9.52 4.70
CA TYR A 177 20.99 -10.14 4.34
C TYR A 177 21.01 -11.61 4.70
N ARG A 178 21.59 -12.43 3.83
CA ARG A 178 21.76 -13.87 4.01
C ARG A 178 23.18 -14.28 3.65
N CYS A 179 23.71 -15.31 4.27
CA CYS A 179 24.95 -15.94 3.83
C CYS A 179 24.70 -16.68 2.51
N GLY A 180 25.57 -16.45 1.52
CA GLY A 180 25.53 -17.19 0.26
C GLY A 180 25.74 -18.70 0.45
N LYS A 181 25.27 -19.50 -0.50
CA LYS A 181 25.37 -20.96 -0.42
C LYS A 181 26.84 -21.39 -0.33
N GLY A 182 27.21 -22.07 0.76
CA GLY A 182 28.57 -22.56 1.00
C GLY A 182 29.54 -21.54 1.60
N SER A 183 29.08 -20.32 1.94
CA SER A 183 29.94 -19.30 2.57
C SER A 183 30.14 -19.49 4.08
N GLU A 184 29.27 -20.27 4.74
CA GLU A 184 29.31 -20.57 6.18
C GLU A 184 30.62 -21.24 6.65
N VAL A 185 31.38 -21.85 5.72
CA VAL A 185 32.63 -22.58 6.02
C VAL A 185 33.87 -21.83 5.54
N GLN A 186 33.70 -20.73 4.78
CA GLN A 186 34.84 -19.96 4.27
C GLN A 186 35.26 -18.90 5.29
N ARG A 187 36.53 -18.98 5.72
CA ARG A 187 37.16 -17.93 6.51
C ARG A 187 37.27 -16.66 5.64
N VAL A 188 36.43 -15.68 5.92
CA VAL A 188 36.40 -14.43 5.16
C VAL A 188 37.71 -13.67 5.39
N PRO A 189 38.46 -13.29 4.34
CA PRO A 189 39.68 -12.51 4.49
C PRO A 189 39.42 -11.18 5.23
N PRO A 190 40.32 -10.76 6.14
CA PRO A 190 40.19 -9.48 6.82
C PRO A 190 40.29 -8.32 5.82
N GLY A 191 39.53 -7.26 6.04
CA GLY A 191 39.58 -6.02 5.26
C GLY A 191 38.70 -5.95 4.01
N LEU A 192 37.88 -6.96 3.74
CA LEU A 192 36.83 -6.87 2.71
C LEU A 192 35.69 -6.00 3.21
N SER A 193 35.16 -5.09 2.38
CA SER A 193 33.95 -4.31 2.67
C SER A 193 32.66 -5.13 2.49
N ARG A 194 31.51 -4.67 3.01
CA ARG A 194 30.22 -5.33 2.75
C ARG A 194 29.93 -5.46 1.25
N GLU A 195 30.34 -4.47 0.46
CA GLU A 195 30.22 -4.52 -1.02
C GLU A 195 31.04 -5.66 -1.62
N ASP A 196 32.27 -5.87 -1.13
CA ASP A 196 33.12 -6.98 -1.60
C ASP A 196 32.51 -8.34 -1.25
N LEU A 197 31.87 -8.45 -0.08
CA LEU A 197 31.18 -9.68 0.33
C LEU A 197 29.97 -9.98 -0.54
N LEU A 198 29.21 -8.95 -0.94
CA LEU A 198 28.10 -9.09 -1.87
C LEU A 198 28.59 -9.43 -3.28
N ALA A 199 29.63 -8.75 -3.77
CA ALA A 199 30.22 -9.00 -5.09
C ALA A 199 30.80 -10.41 -5.23
N ARG A 200 31.31 -10.98 -4.13
CA ARG A 200 31.82 -12.37 -4.07
C ARG A 200 30.74 -13.42 -3.81
N GLY A 201 29.48 -13.01 -3.60
CA GLY A 201 28.39 -13.91 -3.25
C GLY A 201 28.52 -14.56 -1.86
N VAL A 202 29.37 -13.99 -0.99
CA VAL A 202 29.48 -14.41 0.41
C VAL A 202 28.26 -13.95 1.20
N LEU A 203 27.77 -12.75 0.87
CA LEU A 203 26.48 -12.21 1.30
C LEU A 203 25.54 -12.11 0.09
N GLU A 204 24.26 -12.27 0.36
CA GLU A 204 23.17 -11.97 -0.55
C GLU A 204 22.26 -10.94 0.11
N ALA A 205 21.89 -9.88 -0.62
CA ALA A 205 20.95 -8.87 -0.16
C ALA A 205 19.61 -9.06 -0.89
N VAL A 206 18.57 -9.41 -0.14
CA VAL A 206 17.20 -9.60 -0.65
C VAL A 206 16.33 -8.43 -0.16
N PRO A 207 15.66 -7.68 -1.03
CA PRO A 207 14.80 -6.57 -0.60
C PRO A 207 13.70 -7.08 0.33
N ILE A 208 13.48 -6.37 1.44
CA ILE A 208 12.38 -6.70 2.36
C ILE A 208 11.07 -6.30 1.69
N THR A 209 10.08 -7.20 1.67
CA THR A 209 8.74 -6.89 1.10
C THR A 209 8.06 -5.81 1.95
N TYR A 210 7.38 -4.87 1.29
CA TYR A 210 6.57 -3.87 1.96
C TYR A 210 5.24 -4.47 2.43
N GLU A 211 5.01 -4.51 3.73
CA GLU A 211 3.85 -5.13 4.38
C GLU A 211 2.79 -4.12 4.83
N ASP A 212 2.97 -2.83 4.52
CA ASP A 212 2.04 -1.76 4.91
C ASP A 212 1.23 -1.24 3.71
N PHE A 213 0.68 -0.03 3.83
CA PHE A 213 -0.23 0.60 2.87
C PHE A 213 0.28 1.97 2.41
N LEU A 214 -0.10 2.38 1.20
CA LEU A 214 0.21 3.74 0.72
C LEU A 214 -0.51 4.79 1.59
N PRO A 215 0.17 5.87 2.03
CA PRO A 215 -0.41 6.88 2.93
C PRO A 215 -1.73 7.50 2.44
N LEU A 216 -1.86 7.69 1.12
CA LEU A 216 -3.01 8.33 0.48
C LEU A 216 -4.09 7.37 -0.01
N SER A 217 -3.83 6.05 0.00
CA SER A 217 -4.78 5.12 -0.60
C SER A 217 -5.97 4.80 0.28
N ALA A 218 -5.81 4.73 1.61
CA ALA A 218 -6.97 4.49 2.49
C ALA A 218 -8.06 5.57 2.30
N ALA A 219 -7.69 6.86 2.27
CA ALA A 219 -8.63 7.96 2.03
C ALA A 219 -9.11 8.03 0.56
N GLY A 220 -8.24 7.73 -0.41
CA GLY A 220 -8.56 7.71 -1.84
C GLY A 220 -9.49 6.57 -2.26
N ILE A 221 -9.36 5.39 -1.65
CA ILE A 221 -10.30 4.26 -1.80
C ILE A 221 -11.68 4.70 -1.37
N PHE A 222 -11.80 5.37 -0.22
CA PHE A 222 -13.08 5.89 0.19
C PHE A 222 -13.62 6.95 -0.76
N GLN A 223 -12.84 7.95 -1.18
CA GLN A 223 -13.31 9.00 -2.11
C GLN A 223 -13.71 8.46 -3.48
N SER A 224 -12.93 7.52 -4.02
CA SER A 224 -13.19 6.92 -5.33
C SER A 224 -14.41 5.97 -5.33
N ASN A 225 -14.84 5.51 -4.15
CA ASN A 225 -16.11 4.79 -3.96
C ASN A 225 -17.34 5.72 -3.95
N LEU A 226 -17.17 7.05 -3.89
CA LEU A 226 -18.26 8.04 -3.72
C LEU A 226 -18.84 8.57 -5.04
N GLY A 227 -18.28 8.21 -6.19
CA GLY A 227 -18.65 8.80 -7.48
C GLY A 227 -18.17 10.26 -7.61
N LYS A 228 -18.10 10.75 -8.86
CA LYS A 228 -17.53 12.06 -9.26
C LYS A 228 -18.32 13.30 -8.78
N ARG A 229 -18.93 13.30 -7.59
CA ARG A 229 -19.68 14.45 -7.07
C ARG A 229 -19.26 14.82 -5.66
N ARG A 230 -18.17 15.59 -5.57
CA ARG A 230 -18.05 16.87 -4.82
C ARG A 230 -16.62 17.37 -5.02
N ASP A 231 -16.49 18.70 -5.01
CA ASP A 231 -15.26 19.43 -5.30
C ASP A 231 -14.02 18.79 -4.67
N SER A 232 -12.95 18.74 -5.46
CA SER A 232 -11.58 18.39 -5.10
C SER A 232 -10.93 19.34 -4.08
N SER A 233 -11.74 20.00 -3.24
CA SER A 233 -11.33 21.04 -2.29
C SER A 233 -11.40 20.62 -0.83
N MET A 234 -11.79 19.38 -0.51
CA MET A 234 -11.44 18.81 0.79
C MET A 234 -9.96 18.45 0.78
N ASP A 235 -9.17 19.45 1.16
CA ASP A 235 -7.75 19.37 1.42
C ASP A 235 -7.48 18.34 2.53
N VAL A 236 -7.37 17.07 2.13
CA VAL A 236 -7.06 15.95 3.04
C VAL A 236 -5.65 16.11 3.64
N HIS A 237 -4.83 17.05 3.13
CA HIS A 237 -3.57 17.44 3.75
C HIS A 237 -3.73 18.04 5.15
N ALA A 238 -4.93 18.46 5.54
CA ALA A 238 -5.19 19.09 6.84
C ALA A 238 -5.95 18.22 7.85
N ALA A 239 -6.18 16.93 7.57
CA ALA A 239 -6.65 16.02 8.62
C ALA A 239 -5.49 15.75 9.58
N PHE A 240 -5.43 16.48 10.69
CA PHE A 240 -4.49 16.24 11.77
C PHE A 240 -4.54 14.76 12.15
N PHE A 241 -3.45 14.03 11.87
CA PHE A 241 -3.29 12.65 12.32
C PHE A 241 -3.24 12.65 13.85
N ASP A 242 -4.39 12.38 14.48
CA ASP A 242 -4.49 12.27 15.94
C ASP A 242 -3.96 10.91 16.41
N LYS A 243 -2.64 10.75 16.34
CA LYS A 243 -1.94 9.54 16.81
C LYS A 243 -2.31 9.23 18.26
N LEU A 244 -2.35 10.24 19.11
CA LEU A 244 -2.63 10.08 20.54
C LEU A 244 -4.07 9.60 20.78
N GLY A 245 -5.05 10.18 20.07
CA GLY A 245 -6.43 9.72 20.12
C GLY A 245 -6.60 8.29 19.64
N LEU A 246 -5.91 7.92 18.54
CA LEU A 246 -5.92 6.56 18.02
C LEU A 246 -5.31 5.56 19.02
N GLU A 247 -4.12 5.85 19.55
CA GLU A 247 -3.43 4.99 20.54
C GLU A 247 -4.24 4.85 21.83
N LYS A 248 -4.89 5.93 22.26
CA LYS A 248 -5.80 5.91 23.42
C LYS A 248 -7.00 5.01 23.17
N ALA A 249 -7.62 5.07 22.00
CA ALA A 249 -8.74 4.21 21.63
C ALA A 249 -8.33 2.75 21.45
N LEU A 250 -7.13 2.51 20.90
CA LEU A 250 -6.54 1.18 20.70
C LEU A 250 -6.09 0.54 22.02
N GLY A 251 -5.72 1.35 23.01
CA GLY A 251 -5.18 0.91 24.30
C GLY A 251 -3.69 0.58 24.28
N CYS A 252 -2.99 0.86 23.18
CA CYS A 252 -1.55 0.66 23.04
C CYS A 252 -0.94 1.60 21.99
N ALA A 253 0.39 1.72 22.00
CA ALA A 253 1.12 2.51 21.02
C ALA A 253 1.11 1.83 19.64
N VAL A 254 1.00 2.62 18.57
CA VAL A 254 1.18 2.16 17.19
C VAL A 254 2.68 1.99 16.95
N LYS A 255 3.05 0.85 16.36
CA LYS A 255 4.45 0.56 16.02
C LYS A 255 4.98 1.54 14.97
N ASP A 256 6.24 1.91 15.12
CA ASP A 256 6.98 2.62 14.08
C ASP A 256 7.43 1.63 13.00
N LEU A 257 6.92 1.81 11.79
CA LEU A 257 7.17 0.91 10.67
C LEU A 257 8.63 0.98 10.20
N ASP A 258 9.22 2.17 10.16
CA ASP A 258 10.61 2.36 9.75
C ASP A 258 11.54 1.65 10.74
N GLN A 259 11.20 1.69 12.04
CA GLN A 259 11.91 0.95 13.07
C GLN A 259 11.79 -0.57 12.87
N VAL A 260 10.58 -1.09 12.60
CA VAL A 260 10.37 -2.54 12.39
C VAL A 260 11.21 -3.06 11.22
N TYR A 261 11.24 -2.35 10.09
CA TYR A 261 12.06 -2.76 8.94
C TYR A 261 13.56 -2.60 9.20
N ALA A 262 13.98 -1.53 9.89
CA ALA A 262 15.37 -1.31 10.26
C ALA A 262 15.88 -2.43 11.19
N GLU A 263 15.12 -2.78 12.23
CA GLU A 263 15.43 -3.88 13.14
C GLU A 263 15.53 -5.22 12.40
N GLY A 264 14.64 -5.47 11.44
CA GLY A 264 14.69 -6.67 10.59
C GLY A 264 15.98 -6.75 9.75
N GLN A 265 16.38 -5.65 9.13
CA GLN A 265 17.64 -5.55 8.39
C GLN A 265 18.84 -5.76 9.31
N GLU A 266 18.92 -5.06 10.44
CA GLU A 266 20.01 -5.20 11.40
C GLU A 266 20.12 -6.63 11.93
N ALA A 267 19.00 -7.24 12.34
CA ALA A 267 18.98 -8.61 12.83
C ALA A 267 19.53 -9.60 11.79
N SER A 268 19.22 -9.39 10.51
CA SER A 268 19.74 -10.22 9.41
C SER A 268 21.26 -10.08 9.24
N LEU A 269 21.80 -8.86 9.36
CA LEU A 269 23.24 -8.60 9.32
C LEU A 269 23.95 -9.21 10.53
N ARG A 270 23.41 -9.04 11.74
CA ARG A 270 23.93 -9.67 12.97
C ARG A 270 23.99 -11.20 12.84
N SER A 271 22.97 -11.79 12.23
CA SER A 271 22.94 -13.24 11.96
C SER A 271 24.07 -13.66 11.01
N CYS A 272 24.26 -12.92 9.91
CA CYS A 272 25.36 -13.17 8.98
C CYS A 272 26.73 -12.98 9.63
N SER A 273 26.89 -11.97 10.50
CA SER A 273 28.11 -11.71 11.25
C SER A 273 28.53 -12.92 12.08
N ARG A 274 27.58 -13.48 12.84
CA ARG A 274 27.80 -14.67 13.67
C ARG A 274 28.14 -15.89 12.84
N ALA A 275 27.45 -16.09 11.72
CA ALA A 275 27.68 -17.25 10.83
C ALA A 275 29.05 -17.19 10.14
N LEU A 276 29.49 -16.00 9.72
CA LEU A 276 30.77 -15.81 9.03
C LEU A 276 31.96 -15.56 9.97
N GLY A 277 31.72 -15.36 11.27
CA GLY A 277 32.74 -15.03 12.25
C GLY A 277 33.39 -13.66 12.02
N ILE A 278 32.63 -12.69 11.51
CA ILE A 278 33.07 -11.31 11.23
C ILE A 278 32.55 -10.40 12.34
N ASP A 279 33.25 -9.28 12.58
CA ASP A 279 32.80 -8.21 13.48
C ASP A 279 31.44 -7.64 13.04
N GLU A 280 30.55 -7.47 14.02
CA GLU A 280 29.21 -6.95 13.83
C GLU A 280 29.22 -5.47 13.44
N GLU A 281 30.07 -4.67 14.08
CA GLU A 281 30.17 -3.23 13.80
C GLU A 281 30.59 -3.00 12.35
N PHE A 282 31.43 -3.87 11.82
CA PHE A 282 31.87 -3.82 10.44
C PHE A 282 30.71 -4.01 9.43
N LEU A 283 29.79 -4.96 9.67
CA LEU A 283 28.65 -5.20 8.79
C LEU A 283 27.53 -4.15 8.93
N LEU A 284 27.37 -3.57 10.12
CA LEU A 284 26.35 -2.56 10.42
C LEU A 284 26.75 -1.14 9.99
N SER A 285 28.04 -0.79 10.05
CA SER A 285 28.53 0.57 9.75
C SER A 285 28.76 0.85 8.25
N SER A 286 28.91 -0.20 7.45
CA SER A 286 29.01 -0.12 5.98
C SER A 286 27.70 0.35 5.35
#